data_AF-A0A965FH81-F1
#
_entry.id   AF-A0A965FH81-F1
#
_cell.length_a   1.000
_cell.length_b   1.000
_cell.length_c   1.000
_cell.angle_alpha   90.00
_cell.angle_beta   90.00
_cell.angle_gamma   90.00
#
_symmetry.space_group_name_H-M   'P 1'
#
loop_
_entity.id
_entity.type
_entity.pdbx_description
1 polymer ?
#
loop_
_entity_poly.entity_id
_entity_poly.type
_entity_poly.pdbx_seq_one_letter_code
_entity_poly.pdbx_strand_id
1 'polypeptide(L)'
;MPRNKEKLAVGMRKLIAALLLAILPSTGYLTPATISSYAVEADQDTSLSSFLANGVEVSNGDTVNLAQGSTSISIEASTTDMFAEAVTSANADALLPGSNTVTVTVTAADGETQQIYTLYVVVAAPSSNTTLSER
;
A
#
# COMPACT_ATOMS: atom_id res chain seq x y z
N MET A 1 -8.54 -33.61 23.23
CA MET A 1 -8.26 -33.50 21.77
C MET A 1 -9.54 -33.84 21.02
N PRO A 2 -9.96 -33.17 19.93
CA PRO A 2 -9.24 -32.30 18.98
C PRO A 2 -9.78 -30.84 18.90
N ARG A 3 -8.91 -29.83 18.75
CA ARG A 3 -8.48 -29.08 17.52
C ARG A 3 -9.52 -28.18 16.86
N ASN A 4 -9.20 -26.88 16.91
CA ASN A 4 -9.28 -25.85 15.86
C ASN A 4 -10.51 -25.83 14.99
N LYS A 5 -11.19 -24.66 14.91
CA LYS A 5 -11.30 -23.84 13.68
C LYS A 5 -11.53 -22.36 14.06
N GLU A 6 -10.47 -21.64 14.39
CA GLU A 6 -10.46 -20.18 14.31
C GLU A 6 -10.64 -19.79 12.85
N LYS A 7 -11.88 -19.69 12.39
CA LYS A 7 -12.23 -19.01 11.15
C LYS A 7 -12.60 -17.57 11.49
N LEU A 8 -11.59 -16.79 11.86
CA LEU A 8 -11.68 -15.33 11.79
C LEU A 8 -11.37 -14.97 10.34
N ALA A 9 -12.42 -14.80 9.55
CA ALA A 9 -12.32 -14.26 8.21
C ALA A 9 -11.78 -12.82 8.29
N VAL A 10 -10.58 -12.64 7.74
CA VAL A 10 -10.12 -11.55 6.87
C VAL A 10 -10.84 -10.20 7.03
N GLY A 11 -10.07 -9.19 7.49
CA GLY A 11 -10.48 -7.79 7.52
C GLY A 11 -9.54 -6.94 8.36
N MET A 12 -8.39 -6.56 7.80
CA MET A 12 -7.62 -5.36 8.10
C MET A 12 -7.63 -4.86 9.57
N ARG A 13 -6.89 -5.52 10.47
CA ARG A 13 -6.55 -4.93 11.78
C ARG A 13 -5.22 -4.20 11.69
N LYS A 14 -5.25 -2.97 11.21
CA LYS A 14 -4.19 -1.98 11.45
C LYS A 14 -4.82 -0.81 12.19
N LEU A 15 -5.10 -1.01 13.49
CA LEU A 15 -5.11 0.11 14.44
C LEU A 15 -3.65 0.37 14.79
N ILE A 16 -3.08 1.47 14.32
CA ILE A 16 -1.88 2.04 14.94
C ILE A 16 -2.24 3.46 15.37
N ALA A 17 -2.13 3.65 16.67
CA ALA A 17 -2.47 4.85 17.41
C ALA A 17 -1.39 5.93 17.23
N ALA A 18 -1.83 7.18 17.17
CA ALA A 18 -1.01 8.32 17.60
C ALA A 18 -1.92 9.40 18.21
N LEU A 19 -2.24 9.23 19.49
CA LEU A 19 -2.61 10.35 20.36
C LEU A 19 -1.41 10.61 21.28
N LEU A 20 -0.65 11.66 21.01
CA LEU A 20 0.17 12.31 22.03
C LEU A 20 -0.08 13.83 22.00
N LEU A 21 -0.60 14.27 23.14
CA LEU A 21 -1.11 15.56 23.57
C LEU A 21 -0.08 16.71 23.53
N ALA A 22 -0.51 17.90 23.11
CA ALA A 22 0.05 19.16 23.61
C ALA A 22 -1.01 20.28 23.63
N ILE A 23 -1.66 20.46 24.79
CA ILE A 23 -2.31 21.71 25.15
C ILE A 23 -1.30 22.43 26.04
N LEU A 24 -0.64 23.47 25.52
CA LEU A 24 0.17 24.38 26.32
C LEU A 24 -0.49 25.77 26.30
N PRO A 25 -0.77 26.40 27.46
CA PRO A 25 -1.14 27.81 27.49
C PRO A 25 0.09 28.63 27.11
N SER A 26 0.06 29.25 25.93
CA SER A 26 1.10 30.15 25.45
C SER A 26 1.00 31.53 26.13
N THR A 27 1.37 31.61 27.41
CA THR A 27 1.74 32.88 28.04
C THR A 27 3.08 32.71 28.74
N GLY A 28 4.15 33.12 28.08
CA GLY A 28 5.50 33.02 28.61
C GLY A 28 6.50 33.64 27.66
N TYR A 29 6.75 34.94 27.86
CA TYR A 29 7.86 35.70 27.28
C TYR A 29 9.18 34.91 27.39
N LEU A 30 9.86 34.66 26.27
CA LEU A 30 11.28 34.29 26.24
C LEU A 30 11.97 35.10 25.14
N THR A 31 13.09 35.71 25.50
CA THR A 31 13.93 36.56 24.66
C THR A 31 14.64 35.75 23.57
N PRO A 32 15.00 36.33 22.41
CA PRO A 32 15.61 35.58 21.31
C PRO A 32 17.10 35.34 21.60
N ALA A 33 17.41 34.31 22.39
CA ALA A 33 18.73 33.69 22.39
C ALA A 33 18.71 32.55 21.38
N THR A 34 19.56 32.65 20.35
CA THR A 34 19.77 31.65 19.30
C THR A 34 20.03 30.28 19.91
N ILE A 35 18.99 29.43 19.93
CA ILE A 35 19.16 27.99 20.08
C ILE A 35 19.37 27.49 18.65
N SER A 36 20.56 26.98 18.35
CA SER A 36 20.74 26.12 17.18
C SER A 36 19.83 24.92 17.36
N SER A 37 18.68 24.96 16.72
CA SER A 37 17.72 23.87 16.67
C SER A 37 18.41 22.67 16.04
N TYR A 38 18.64 21.61 16.81
CA TYR A 38 18.76 20.27 16.23
C TYR A 38 17.34 19.85 15.86
N ALA A 39 16.85 20.35 14.73
CA ALA A 39 15.72 19.71 14.08
C ALA A 39 16.22 18.31 13.70
N VAL A 40 15.64 17.28 14.30
CA VAL A 40 15.66 15.97 13.68
C VAL A 40 14.74 16.14 12.48
N GLU A 41 15.33 16.38 11.31
CA GLU A 41 14.60 16.32 10.05
C GLU A 41 13.98 14.92 9.97
N ALA A 42 12.69 14.88 9.64
CA ALA A 42 12.04 13.61 9.40
C ALA A 42 12.68 12.93 8.17
N ASP A 43 12.70 11.60 8.17
CA ASP A 43 13.32 10.86 7.10
C ASP A 43 12.47 10.91 5.83
N GLN A 44 13.12 11.05 4.67
CA GLN A 44 12.49 11.20 3.35
C GLN A 44 12.50 9.87 2.55
N ASP A 45 12.88 8.74 3.16
CA ASP A 45 12.97 7.44 2.50
C ASP A 45 11.57 6.91 2.17
N THR A 46 11.35 6.74 0.86
CA THR A 46 10.12 6.19 0.28
C THR A 46 10.34 4.82 -0.36
N SER A 47 11.46 4.18 -0.03
CA SER A 47 11.83 2.86 -0.54
C SER A 47 10.97 1.76 0.07
N LEU A 48 10.77 0.69 -0.69
CA LEU A 48 10.13 -0.54 -0.23
C LEU A 48 11.19 -1.60 0.08
N SER A 49 11.08 -2.22 1.26
CA SER A 49 11.87 -3.40 1.62
C SER A 49 11.33 -4.68 0.98
N SER A 50 10.04 -4.72 0.67
CA SER A 50 9.39 -5.82 -0.05
C SER A 50 8.18 -5.30 -0.82
N PHE A 51 7.99 -5.81 -2.03
CA PHE A 51 6.83 -5.52 -2.85
C PHE A 51 6.33 -6.81 -3.52
N LEU A 52 5.20 -7.31 -3.04
CA LEU A 52 4.60 -8.58 -3.44
C LEU A 52 3.22 -8.36 -4.05
N ALA A 53 2.93 -9.06 -5.13
CA ALA A 53 1.62 -9.17 -5.73
C ALA A 53 1.20 -10.65 -5.75
N ASN A 54 0.12 -10.98 -5.06
CA ASN A 54 -0.36 -12.35 -4.86
C ASN A 54 0.73 -13.32 -4.34
N GLY A 55 1.64 -12.80 -3.50
CA GLY A 55 2.79 -13.53 -2.94
C GLY A 55 4.01 -13.66 -3.86
N VAL A 56 4.01 -13.02 -5.03
CA VAL A 56 5.14 -12.99 -5.98
C VAL A 56 5.83 -11.64 -5.90
N GLU A 57 7.16 -11.62 -5.84
CA GLU A 57 7.95 -10.37 -5.90
C GLU A 57 7.74 -9.65 -7.23
N VAL A 58 7.40 -8.36 -7.12
CA VAL A 58 7.17 -7.46 -8.25
C VAL A 58 7.96 -6.17 -8.07
N SER A 59 8.17 -5.46 -9.17
CA SER A 59 8.86 -4.16 -9.19
C SER A 59 7.95 -3.07 -9.74
N ASN A 60 8.36 -1.81 -9.57
CA ASN A 60 7.65 -0.68 -10.18
C ASN A 60 7.59 -0.84 -11.71
N GLY A 61 6.41 -0.70 -12.29
CA GLY A 61 6.15 -0.86 -13.72
C GLY A 61 5.99 -2.31 -14.19
N ASP A 62 6.01 -3.28 -13.27
CA ASP A 62 5.86 -4.69 -13.62
C ASP A 62 4.42 -5.03 -14.04
N THR A 63 4.25 -6.16 -14.72
CA THR A 63 2.96 -6.61 -15.25
C THR A 63 2.59 -7.96 -14.67
N VAL A 64 1.45 -8.02 -13.99
CA VAL A 64 0.90 -9.25 -13.41
C VAL A 64 -0.28 -9.73 -14.25
N ASN A 65 -0.17 -10.94 -14.77
CA ASN A 65 -1.25 -11.60 -15.51
C ASN A 65 -2.09 -12.46 -14.57
N LEU A 66 -3.39 -12.20 -14.52
CA LEU A 66 -4.34 -12.97 -13.72
C LEU A 66 -5.27 -13.79 -14.60
N ALA A 67 -5.73 -14.92 -14.07
CA ALA A 67 -6.71 -15.76 -14.72
C ALA A 67 -8.06 -15.04 -14.86
N GLN A 68 -8.86 -15.50 -15.81
CA GLN A 68 -10.20 -14.98 -16.04
C GLN A 68 -11.08 -15.13 -14.80
N GLY A 69 -11.87 -14.09 -14.52
CA GLY A 69 -12.74 -14.04 -13.35
C GLY A 69 -12.03 -13.56 -12.07
N SER A 70 -10.75 -13.18 -12.14
CA SER A 70 -10.08 -12.50 -11.04
C SER A 70 -10.65 -11.09 -10.87
N THR A 71 -11.23 -10.82 -9.70
CA THR A 71 -11.83 -9.51 -9.36
C THR A 71 -10.96 -8.72 -8.40
N SER A 72 -9.93 -9.33 -7.82
CA SER A 72 -9.01 -8.67 -6.89
C SER A 72 -7.60 -9.26 -6.96
N ILE A 73 -6.63 -8.49 -6.49
CA ILE A 73 -5.24 -8.87 -6.31
C ILE A 73 -4.78 -8.45 -4.92
N SER A 74 -4.11 -9.35 -4.21
CA SER A 74 -3.49 -9.02 -2.93
C SER A 74 -2.16 -8.33 -3.19
N ILE A 75 -2.00 -7.12 -2.65
CA ILE A 75 -0.74 -6.37 -2.70
C ILE A 75 -0.19 -6.26 -1.28
N GLU A 76 1.06 -6.66 -1.11
CA GLU A 76 1.79 -6.50 0.15
C GLU A 76 3.04 -5.65 -0.14
N ALA A 77 3.01 -4.41 0.34
CA ALA A 77 4.14 -3.49 0.25
C ALA A 77 4.64 -3.20 1.68
N SER A 78 5.92 -3.44 1.93
CA SER A 78 6.59 -3.10 3.18
C SER A 78 7.60 -2.00 2.92
N THR A 79 7.50 -0.90 3.65
CA THR A 79 8.47 0.21 3.60
C THR A 79 9.80 -0.19 4.23
N THR A 80 10.88 0.47 3.85
CA THR A 80 12.17 0.37 4.55
C THR A 80 12.15 1.16 5.86
N ASP A 81 11.51 2.32 5.85
CA ASP A 81 11.31 3.17 7.03
C ASP A 81 10.03 2.78 7.80
N MET A 82 10.13 2.69 9.12
CA MET A 82 9.02 2.28 10.00
C MET A 82 7.97 3.36 10.26
N PHE A 83 8.30 4.61 9.96
CA PHE A 83 7.46 5.79 10.04
C PHE A 83 6.90 6.19 8.66
N ALA A 84 7.41 5.63 7.57
CA ALA A 84 6.80 5.73 6.24
C ALA A 84 5.50 4.91 6.14
N GLU A 85 4.56 5.40 5.34
CA GLU A 85 3.24 4.82 5.13
C GLU A 85 3.07 4.39 3.66
N ALA A 86 2.68 3.13 3.43
CA ALA A 86 2.35 2.63 2.09
C ALA A 86 0.84 2.39 1.96
N VAL A 87 0.21 3.10 1.01
CA VAL A 87 -1.22 3.02 0.72
C VAL A 87 -1.44 2.43 -0.67
N THR A 88 -2.17 1.32 -0.74
CA THR A 88 -2.55 0.70 -2.03
C THR A 88 -3.86 1.27 -2.55
N SER A 89 -3.95 1.46 -3.86
CA SER A 89 -5.18 1.93 -4.53
C SER A 89 -6.32 0.93 -4.42
N ALA A 90 -7.55 1.43 -4.26
CA ALA A 90 -8.77 0.60 -4.21
C ALA A 90 -9.02 -0.25 -5.47
N ASN A 91 -8.35 0.07 -6.59
CA ASN A 91 -8.42 -0.73 -7.82
C ASN A 91 -7.87 -2.15 -7.64
N ALA A 92 -7.05 -2.40 -6.62
CA ALA A 92 -6.58 -3.73 -6.29
C ALA A 92 -7.73 -4.71 -5.93
N ASP A 93 -8.85 -4.21 -5.40
CA ASP A 93 -9.99 -5.03 -4.95
C ASP A 93 -11.16 -5.06 -5.95
N ALA A 94 -11.08 -4.31 -7.04
CA ALA A 94 -12.15 -4.14 -8.03
C ALA A 94 -11.63 -4.21 -9.47
N LEU A 95 -10.91 -5.29 -9.79
CA LEU A 95 -10.35 -5.53 -11.11
C LEU A 95 -11.43 -5.84 -12.15
N LEU A 96 -11.26 -5.25 -13.33
CA LEU A 96 -12.08 -5.50 -14.50
C LEU A 96 -11.33 -6.40 -15.50
N PRO A 97 -12.05 -7.11 -16.39
CA PRO A 97 -11.41 -7.82 -17.49
C PRO A 97 -10.58 -6.87 -18.36
N GLY A 98 -9.34 -7.24 -18.68
CA GLY A 98 -8.40 -6.40 -19.43
C GLY A 98 -7.32 -5.76 -18.56
N SER A 99 -6.82 -4.60 -19.00
CA SER A 99 -5.71 -3.90 -18.33
C SER A 99 -6.23 -3.04 -17.18
N ASN A 100 -5.73 -3.30 -15.98
CA ASN A 100 -6.00 -2.53 -14.77
C ASN A 100 -4.68 -1.89 -14.30
N THR A 101 -4.78 -0.72 -13.70
CA THR A 101 -3.63 -0.06 -13.09
C THR A 101 -3.84 -0.04 -11.59
N VAL A 102 -2.91 -0.67 -10.86
CA VAL A 102 -2.87 -0.68 -9.40
C VAL A 102 -1.68 0.16 -8.98
N THR A 103 -1.88 1.09 -8.06
CA THR A 103 -0.79 1.94 -7.55
C THR A 103 -0.62 1.75 -6.06
N VAL A 104 0.61 1.84 -5.60
CA VAL A 104 0.98 1.94 -4.18
C VAL A 104 1.70 3.27 -4.00
N THR A 105 1.12 4.14 -3.18
CA THR A 105 1.73 5.42 -2.81
C THR A 105 2.42 5.25 -1.47
N VAL A 106 3.72 5.48 -1.44
CA VAL A 106 4.52 5.51 -0.22
C VAL A 106 4.73 6.97 0.16
N THR A 107 4.32 7.35 1.35
CA THR A 107 4.58 8.65 1.98
C THR A 107 5.67 8.44 3.03
N ALA A 108 6.77 9.16 2.94
CA ALA A 108 7.86 9.06 3.92
C ALA A 108 7.48 9.71 5.27
N ALA A 109 8.36 9.56 6.26
CA ALA A 109 8.14 10.01 7.63
C ALA A 109 7.93 11.53 7.75
N ASP A 110 8.40 12.29 6.77
CA ASP A 110 8.22 13.74 6.68
C ASP A 110 6.82 14.18 6.26
N GLY A 111 6.01 13.26 5.73
CA GLY A 111 4.63 13.53 5.32
C GLY A 111 4.50 14.30 3.99
N GLU A 112 5.58 14.83 3.43
CA GLU A 112 5.58 15.56 2.16
C GLU A 112 6.11 14.68 1.01
N THR A 113 7.18 13.92 1.25
CA THR A 113 7.82 13.11 0.22
C THR A 113 7.00 11.88 -0.10
N GLN A 114 6.63 11.76 -1.37
CA GLN A 114 5.80 10.68 -1.85
C GLN A 114 6.43 10.01 -3.06
N GLN A 115 6.38 8.69 -3.10
CA GLN A 115 6.75 7.88 -4.24
C GLN A 115 5.61 6.96 -4.64
N ILE A 116 5.35 6.88 -5.95
CA ILE A 116 4.27 6.08 -6.51
C ILE A 116 4.88 4.88 -7.24
N TYR A 117 4.51 3.69 -6.78
CA TYR A 117 4.81 2.41 -7.39
C TYR A 117 3.59 1.96 -8.19
N THR A 118 3.75 1.78 -9.50
CA THR A 118 2.67 1.39 -10.41
C THR A 118 2.82 -0.08 -10.78
N LEU A 119 1.71 -0.80 -10.81
CA LEU A 119 1.62 -2.19 -11.24
C LEU A 119 0.53 -2.32 -12.30
N TYR A 120 0.86 -2.98 -13.41
CA TYR A 120 -0.09 -3.25 -14.46
C TYR A 120 -0.67 -4.64 -14.27
N VAL A 121 -1.98 -4.73 -14.02
CA VAL A 121 -2.65 -6.00 -13.78
C VAL A 121 -3.54 -6.33 -14.96
N VAL A 122 -3.19 -7.37 -15.71
CA VAL A 122 -3.94 -7.81 -16.87
C VAL A 122 -4.77 -9.04 -16.51
N VAL A 123 -6.09 -8.86 -16.41
CA VAL A 123 -7.03 -9.96 -16.20
C VAL A 123 -7.41 -10.55 -17.55
N ALA A 124 -7.16 -11.84 -17.75
CA ALA A 124 -7.54 -12.52 -18.97
C ALA A 124 -9.04 -12.37 -19.24
N ALA A 125 -9.39 -11.86 -20.43
CA ALA A 125 -10.79 -11.71 -20.81
C ALA A 125 -11.46 -13.09 -20.94
N PRO A 126 -12.79 -13.20 -20.72
CA PRO A 126 -13.59 -14.27 -21.28
C PRO A 126 -13.28 -14.42 -22.77
N SER A 127 -12.57 -15.49 -23.12
CA SER A 127 -12.44 -15.91 -24.50
C SER A 127 -13.85 -16.25 -24.98
N SER A 128 -14.44 -15.35 -25.75
CA SER A 128 -15.71 -15.53 -26.48
C SER A 128 -15.52 -16.50 -27.66
N ASN A 129 -14.76 -17.58 -27.47
CA ASN A 129 -14.57 -18.61 -28.47
C ASN A 129 -15.77 -19.55 -28.43
N THR A 130 -16.87 -19.08 -29.03
CA THR A 130 -18.05 -19.88 -29.34
C THR A 130 -17.91 -20.59 -30.69
N THR A 131 -16.70 -20.96 -31.10
CA THR A 131 -16.51 -21.85 -32.24
C THR A 131 -16.95 -23.27 -31.85
N LEU A 132 -18.26 -23.45 -31.69
CA LEU A 132 -18.91 -24.67 -32.15
C LEU A 132 -18.68 -24.69 -33.66
N SER A 133 -17.63 -25.38 -34.10
CA SER A 133 -17.52 -25.78 -35.49
C SER A 133 -18.75 -26.63 -35.83
N GLU A 134 -19.39 -26.20 -36.91
CA GLU A 134 -20.58 -26.73 -37.54
C GLU A 134 -20.50 -28.26 -37.78
N ARG A 135 -21.60 -28.99 -37.56
CA ARG A 135 -22.44 -29.64 -38.60
C ARG A 135 -23.44 -30.65 -38.02
#